data_AF-A0A6L4YDI7-F1
#
_entry.id   AF-A0A6L4YDI7-F1
#
_cell.length_a   1.000
_cell.length_b   1.000
_cell.length_c   1.000
_cell.angle_alpha   90.00
_cell.angle_beta   90.00
_cell.angle_gamma   90.00
#
_symmetry.space_group_name_H-M   'P 1'
#
loop_
_entity.id
_entity.type
_entity.pdbx_description
1 polymer ?
#
loop_
_entity_poly.entity_id
_entity_poly.type
_entity_poly.pdbx_seq_one_letter_code
_entity_poly.pdbx_strand_id
1 'polypeptide(L)'
;MSDYSRQPVPQIAVMSIRTLEPNGESDHQSENAARLIRSYTARQGQYLAFIYYYSKIHLCSPSEADMQRYFSVSPSAVHQMVLSLEKLGFIERTPGQGRSVKLLVPRDQLPDLM
;
A
#
# COMPACT_ATOMS: atom_id res chain seq x y z
N MET A 1 -64.54 39.56 -17.18
CA MET A 1 -63.45 40.53 -17.45
C MET A 1 -63.03 41.07 -16.09
N SER A 2 -62.27 40.32 -15.27
CA SER A 2 -60.86 39.90 -15.43
C SER A 2 -59.94 41.12 -15.45
N ASP A 3 -58.88 41.27 -14.65
CA ASP A 3 -58.25 40.34 -13.72
C ASP A 3 -57.27 41.10 -12.80
N TYR A 4 -56.84 40.38 -11.78
CA TYR A 4 -56.09 40.75 -10.59
C TYR A 4 -54.84 41.65 -10.73
N SER A 5 -54.72 42.51 -9.71
CA SER A 5 -53.54 43.27 -9.28
C SER A 5 -52.22 42.50 -9.31
N ARG A 6 -51.17 43.24 -9.67
CA ARG A 6 -49.72 42.95 -9.55
C ARG A 6 -49.38 41.93 -8.44
N GLN A 7 -49.06 40.71 -8.87
CA GLN A 7 -48.29 39.74 -8.10
C GLN A 7 -46.79 40.03 -8.24
N PRO A 8 -45.95 39.81 -7.21
CA PRO A 8 -44.50 40.00 -7.31
C PRO A 8 -43.84 38.93 -8.19
N VAL A 9 -42.86 39.36 -8.98
CA VAL A 9 -42.04 38.53 -9.87
C VAL A 9 -41.29 37.43 -9.10
N PRO A 10 -41.24 36.19 -9.62
CA PRO A 10 -40.55 35.08 -8.97
C PRO A 10 -39.02 35.26 -8.99
N GLN A 11 -38.40 34.99 -7.84
CA GLN A 11 -36.96 35.03 -7.61
C GLN A 11 -36.23 34.08 -8.58
N ILE A 12 -35.32 34.61 -9.39
CA ILE A 12 -34.44 33.82 -10.25
C ILE A 12 -33.50 33.00 -9.34
N ALA A 13 -33.56 31.68 -9.51
CA ALA A 13 -32.64 30.73 -8.90
C ALA A 13 -31.21 31.03 -9.36
N VAL A 14 -30.42 31.66 -8.49
CA VAL A 14 -28.97 31.79 -8.69
C VAL A 14 -28.32 30.48 -8.28
N MET A 15 -27.63 29.86 -9.24
CA MET A 15 -26.95 28.58 -9.11
C MET A 15 -25.97 28.60 -7.94
N SER A 16 -26.12 27.64 -7.03
CA SER A 16 -25.15 27.35 -5.97
C SER A 16 -23.78 27.09 -6.59
N ILE A 17 -22.85 27.98 -6.30
CA ILE A 17 -21.43 27.77 -6.56
C ILE A 17 -21.02 26.58 -5.68
N ARG A 18 -20.90 25.38 -6.26
CA ARG A 18 -20.22 24.28 -5.60
C ARG A 18 -18.76 24.67 -5.49
N THR A 19 -18.35 25.08 -4.29
CA THR A 19 -16.95 25.11 -3.87
C THR A 19 -16.36 23.72 -4.16
N LEU A 20 -15.38 23.68 -5.06
CA LEU A 20 -14.51 22.52 -5.21
C LEU A 20 -13.66 22.46 -3.94
N GLU A 21 -14.01 21.55 -3.03
CA GLU A 21 -13.12 21.12 -1.95
C GLU A 21 -11.84 20.56 -2.59
N PRO A 22 -10.64 21.11 -2.32
CA PRO A 22 -9.42 20.43 -2.69
C PRO A 22 -9.26 19.24 -1.74
N ASN A 23 -9.46 18.02 -2.26
CA ASN A 23 -9.17 16.77 -1.54
C ASN A 23 -7.69 16.77 -1.08
N GLY A 24 -7.46 17.14 0.17
CA GLY A 24 -6.17 17.08 0.87
C GLY A 24 -5.87 15.67 1.39
N GLU A 25 -5.97 14.64 0.54
CA GLU A 25 -5.73 13.24 0.93
C GLU A 25 -4.35 12.70 0.50
N SER A 26 -3.37 13.55 0.18
CA SER A 26 -2.17 13.11 -0.54
C SER A 26 -0.81 13.41 0.11
N ASP A 27 -0.73 13.69 1.41
CA ASP A 27 0.57 13.97 2.06
C ASP A 27 0.96 12.96 3.16
N HIS A 28 0.00 12.41 3.91
CA HIS A 28 0.30 11.48 5.01
C HIS A 28 0.72 10.07 4.58
N GLN A 29 0.30 9.62 3.38
CA GLN A 29 0.77 8.36 2.80
C GLN A 29 2.26 8.45 2.41
N SER A 30 2.70 9.63 1.94
CA SER A 30 4.07 9.93 1.50
C SER A 30 5.05 10.07 2.67
N GLU A 31 4.64 10.63 3.80
CA GLU A 31 5.49 10.69 5.01
C GLU A 31 5.66 9.33 5.69
N ASN A 32 4.58 8.55 5.84
CA ASN A 32 4.70 7.18 6.34
C ASN A 32 5.58 6.35 5.41
N ALA A 33 5.42 6.53 4.10
CA ALA A 33 6.25 5.90 3.09
C ALA A 33 7.74 6.20 3.21
N ALA A 34 8.11 7.48 3.34
CA ALA A 34 9.48 7.90 3.52
C ALA A 34 10.09 7.41 4.85
N ARG A 35 9.28 7.28 5.89
CA ARG A 35 9.70 6.69 7.17
C ARG A 35 9.99 5.20 7.05
N LEU A 36 9.21 4.46 6.25
CA LEU A 36 9.44 3.02 6.03
C LEU A 36 10.74 2.75 5.29
N ILE A 37 11.10 3.55 4.27
CA ILE A 37 12.39 3.46 3.56
C ILE A 37 13.58 3.57 4.54
N ARG A 38 13.46 4.41 5.58
CA ARG A 38 14.51 4.60 6.60
C ARG A 38 14.56 3.47 7.64
N SER A 39 13.61 2.54 7.64
CA SER A 39 13.37 1.65 8.79
C SER A 39 13.80 0.19 8.61
N TYR A 40 14.09 -0.27 7.39
CA TYR A 40 14.60 -1.63 7.18
C TYR A 40 16.10 -1.65 6.85
N THR A 41 16.76 -2.74 7.26
CA THR A 41 18.17 -3.02 6.92
C THR A 41 18.31 -3.43 5.46
N ALA A 42 19.52 -3.32 4.90
CA ALA A 42 19.80 -3.74 3.52
C ALA A 42 19.32 -5.19 3.23
N ARG A 43 19.54 -6.12 4.17
CA ARG A 43 19.11 -7.52 4.03
C ARG A 43 17.58 -7.67 4.05
N GLN A 44 16.89 -6.92 4.90
CA GLN A 44 15.42 -6.92 4.92
C GLN A 44 14.86 -6.35 3.61
N GLY A 45 15.46 -5.27 3.09
CA GLY A 45 15.11 -4.69 1.80
C GLY A 45 15.22 -5.70 0.66
N GLN A 46 16.29 -6.50 0.63
CA GLN A 46 16.44 -7.59 -0.36
C GLN A 46 15.30 -8.61 -0.29
N TYR A 47 14.86 -9.00 0.91
CA TYR A 47 13.73 -9.92 1.07
C TYR A 47 12.42 -9.31 0.57
N LEU A 48 12.16 -8.03 0.89
CA LEU A 48 10.98 -7.32 0.42
C LEU A 48 10.96 -7.18 -1.11
N ALA A 49 12.10 -6.83 -1.71
CA ALA A 49 12.28 -6.81 -3.15
C ALA A 49 12.03 -8.20 -3.77
N PHE A 50 12.63 -9.25 -3.20
CA PHE A 50 12.42 -10.61 -3.68
C PHE A 50 10.94 -11.01 -3.65
N ILE A 51 10.22 -10.74 -2.55
CA ILE A 51 8.79 -11.02 -2.45
C ILE A 51 8.01 -10.31 -3.56
N TYR A 52 8.28 -9.03 -3.79
CA TYR A 52 7.65 -8.25 -4.84
C TYR A 52 7.88 -8.86 -6.23
N TYR A 53 9.15 -9.06 -6.61
CA TYR A 53 9.50 -9.54 -7.94
C TYR A 53 9.03 -10.98 -8.17
N TYR A 54 9.14 -11.84 -7.15
CA TYR A 54 8.64 -13.20 -7.23
C TYR A 54 7.14 -13.21 -7.54
N SER A 55 6.35 -12.39 -6.84
CA SER A 55 4.91 -12.29 -7.11
C SER A 55 4.57 -11.68 -8.45
N LYS A 56 5.41 -10.79 -9.00
CA LYS A 56 5.22 -10.26 -10.36
C LYS A 56 5.48 -11.31 -11.45
N ILE A 57 6.47 -12.17 -11.26
CA ILE A 57 6.87 -13.17 -12.25
C ILE A 57 6.01 -14.44 -12.14
N HIS A 58 5.81 -14.93 -10.92
CA HIS A 58 5.16 -16.22 -10.65
C HIS A 58 3.67 -16.09 -10.31
N LEU A 59 3.13 -14.86 -10.24
CA LEU A 59 1.72 -14.57 -9.92
C LEU A 59 1.25 -15.18 -8.58
N CYS A 60 2.18 -15.53 -7.70
CA CYS A 60 1.90 -16.05 -6.37
C CYS A 60 2.95 -15.56 -5.36
N SER A 61 2.60 -15.59 -4.08
CA SER A 61 3.55 -15.25 -3.02
C SER A 61 4.61 -16.35 -2.88
N PRO A 62 5.89 -16.00 -2.65
CA PRO A 62 6.91 -16.99 -2.38
C PRO A 62 6.61 -17.75 -1.08
N SER A 63 7.00 -19.02 -1.03
CA SER A 63 7.10 -19.76 0.21
C SER A 63 8.42 -19.48 0.93
N GLU A 64 8.52 -19.83 2.22
CA GLU A 64 9.80 -19.78 2.93
C GLU A 64 10.86 -20.66 2.24
N ALA A 65 10.47 -21.78 1.64
CA ALA A 65 11.38 -22.64 0.89
C ALA A 65 11.94 -21.96 -0.37
N ASP A 66 11.15 -21.12 -1.06
CA ASP A 66 11.62 -20.35 -2.21
C ASP A 66 12.67 -19.31 -1.78
N MET A 67 12.44 -18.63 -0.65
CA MET A 67 13.41 -17.70 -0.07
C MET A 67 14.69 -18.42 0.38
N GLN A 68 14.57 -19.60 1.01
CA GLN A 68 15.72 -20.41 1.42
C GLN A 68 16.61 -20.74 0.22
N ARG A 69 16.01 -21.19 -0.89
CA ARG A 69 16.72 -21.53 -2.13
C ARG A 69 17.37 -20.31 -2.76
N TYR A 70 16.65 -19.19 -2.88
CA TYR A 70 17.17 -17.97 -3.50
C TYR A 70 18.33 -17.37 -2.69
N PHE A 71 18.16 -17.25 -1.37
CA PHE A 71 19.14 -16.60 -0.50
C PHE A 71 20.22 -17.55 0.03
N SER A 72 20.12 -18.85 -0.25
CA SER A 72 21.05 -19.89 0.23
C SER A 72 21.27 -19.85 1.75
N VAL A 73 20.18 -19.73 2.51
CA VAL A 73 20.20 -19.66 3.98
C VAL A 73 19.43 -20.83 4.61
N SER A 74 19.65 -21.05 5.91
CA SER A 74 18.95 -22.09 6.66
C SER A 74 17.43 -21.81 6.76
N PRO A 75 16.61 -22.86 6.95
CA PRO A 75 15.18 -22.68 7.19
C PRO A 75 14.84 -21.80 8.38
N SER A 76 15.58 -21.94 9.47
CA SER A 76 15.41 -21.12 10.67
C SER A 76 15.69 -19.64 10.40
N ALA A 77 16.71 -19.32 9.59
CA ALA A 77 17.06 -17.94 9.26
C ALA A 77 15.96 -17.25 8.43
N VAL A 78 15.39 -17.94 7.44
CA VAL A 78 14.25 -17.41 6.68
C VAL A 78 13.04 -17.22 7.58
N HIS A 79 12.73 -18.20 8.40
CA HIS A 79 11.58 -18.10 9.31
C HIS A 79 11.71 -16.88 10.23
N GLN A 80 12.89 -16.67 10.85
CA GLN A 80 13.15 -15.50 11.68
C GLN A 80 13.10 -14.18 10.90
N MET A 81 13.58 -14.16 9.66
CA MET A 81 13.46 -12.99 8.79
C MET A 81 12.00 -12.64 8.50
N VAL A 82 11.18 -13.63 8.15
CA VAL A 82 9.74 -13.45 7.88
C VAL A 82 9.02 -12.93 9.13
N LEU A 83 9.27 -13.51 10.32
CA LEU A 83 8.72 -13.02 11.58
C LEU A 83 9.13 -11.57 11.87
N SER A 84 10.39 -11.21 11.57
CA SER A 84 10.89 -9.86 11.77
C SER A 84 10.20 -8.86 10.84
N LEU A 85 10.02 -9.20 9.56
CA LEU A 85 9.33 -8.34 8.60
C LEU A 85 7.84 -8.18 8.95
N GLU A 86 7.19 -9.24 9.44
CA GLU A 86 5.80 -9.19 9.93
C GLU A 86 5.67 -8.30 11.16
N LYS A 87 6.55 -8.46 12.15
CA LYS A 87 6.57 -7.63 13.36
C LYS A 87 6.81 -6.15 13.07
N LEU A 88 7.59 -5.85 12.03
CA LEU A 88 7.85 -4.49 11.57
C LEU A 88 6.72 -3.93 10.68
N GLY A 89 5.71 -4.73 10.34
CA GLY A 89 4.58 -4.31 9.53
C GLY A 89 4.88 -4.18 8.05
N PHE A 90 5.98 -4.75 7.55
CA PHE A 90 6.31 -4.71 6.13
C PHE A 90 5.59 -5.79 5.32
N ILE A 91 5.21 -6.89 5.98
CA ILE A 91 4.46 -7.99 5.39
C ILE A 91 3.35 -8.46 6.32
N GLU A 92 2.37 -9.13 5.74
CA GLU A 92 1.36 -9.92 6.43
C GLU A 92 1.48 -11.39 5.99
N ARG A 93 1.16 -12.34 6.86
CA ARG A 93 1.09 -13.76 6.50
C ARG A 93 0.02 -14.50 7.30
N THR A 94 -0.34 -15.69 6.84
CA THR A 94 -1.18 -16.62 7.60
C THR A 94 -0.29 -17.73 8.18
N PRO A 95 -0.18 -17.86 9.51
CA PRO A 95 0.63 -18.90 10.14
C PRO A 95 0.23 -20.31 9.65
N GLY A 96 1.22 -21.14 9.35
CA GLY A 96 1.01 -22.52 8.88
C GLY A 96 0.59 -22.64 7.41
N GLN A 97 0.34 -21.52 6.71
CA GLN A 97 -0.01 -21.53 5.28
C GLN A 97 1.17 -21.02 4.44
N GLY A 98 1.75 -21.91 3.64
CA GLY A 98 2.72 -21.53 2.62
C GLY A 98 2.09 -20.60 1.57
N ARG A 99 2.91 -19.74 0.95
CA ARG A 99 2.48 -18.77 -0.08
C ARG A 99 1.38 -17.81 0.38
N SER A 100 1.35 -17.47 1.67
CA SER A 100 0.42 -16.48 2.24
C SER A 100 1.04 -15.09 2.46
N VAL A 101 2.34 -14.94 2.19
CA VAL A 101 3.08 -13.69 2.44
C VAL A 101 2.57 -12.60 1.50
N LYS A 102 2.01 -11.53 2.07
CA LYS A 102 1.58 -10.33 1.36
C LYS A 102 2.49 -9.17 1.72
N LEU A 103 2.93 -8.44 0.70
CA LEU A 103 3.75 -7.25 0.88
C LEU A 103 2.85 -6.05 1.18
N LEU A 104 3.14 -5.33 2.27
CA LEU A 104 2.43 -4.10 2.64
C LEU A 104 3.19 -2.83 2.22
N VAL A 105 4.47 -2.99 1.85
CA VAL A 105 5.33 -1.90 1.37
C VAL A 105 5.06 -1.65 -0.12
N PRO A 106 4.76 -0.41 -0.53
CA PRO A 106 4.55 -0.08 -1.94
C PRO A 106 5.88 -0.08 -2.71
N ARG A 107 5.79 -0.27 -4.02
CA ARG A 107 6.96 -0.45 -4.89
C ARG A 107 7.98 0.68 -4.81
N ASP A 108 7.52 1.92 -4.70
CA ASP A 108 8.40 3.10 -4.70
C ASP A 108 9.37 3.15 -3.51
N GLN A 109 9.09 2.36 -2.49
CA GLN A 109 9.92 2.22 -1.29
C GLN A 109 10.78 0.96 -1.30
N LEU A 110 10.68 0.10 -2.30
CA LEU A 110 11.47 -1.12 -2.36
C LEU A 110 12.81 -0.85 -3.04
N PRO A 111 13.91 -1.41 -2.52
CA PRO A 111 15.15 -1.40 -3.27
C PRO A 111 15.00 -2.27 -4.52
N ASP A 112 15.83 -1.99 -5.52
CA ASP A 112 15.99 -2.92 -6.64
C ASP A 112 16.66 -4.21 -6.14
N LEU A 113 16.32 -5.33 -6.77
CA LEU A 113 16.92 -6.61 -6.48
C LEU A 113 18.33 -6.63 -7.10
N MET A 114 19.34 -6.25 -6.31
CA MET A 114 20.77 -6.35 -6.67
C MET A 114 21.37 -7.67 -6.22
#